data_AF-F8UF37-F1
#
_entry.id   AF-F8UF37-F1
#
_cell.length_a   1.000
_cell.length_b   1.000
_cell.length_c   1.000
_cell.angle_alpha   90.00
_cell.angle_beta   90.00
_cell.angle_gamma   90.00
#
_symmetry.space_group_name_H-M   'P 1'
#
loop_
_entity.id
_entity.type
_entity.pdbx_description
1 polymer ?
#
loop_
_entity_poly.entity_id
_entity_poly.type
_entity_poly.pdbx_seq_one_letter_code
_entity_poly.pdbx_strand_id
1 'polypeptide(L)'
;ILPFLDIELHVYDLGMENRDKTDDQVTIDCAEAVKKYNVGIKCATITPDELRVEEFKLKKMWKSPNGTIRNILGGTVFREAIIC
;
A
#
# COMPACT_ATOMS: atom_id res chain seq x y z
N ILE A 1 -10.59 -15.90 1.24
CA ILE A 1 -11.97 -15.43 1.49
C ILE A 1 -12.96 -15.79 0.37
N LEU A 2 -12.53 -15.74 -0.91
CA LEU A 2 -13.41 -15.91 -2.08
C LEU A 2 -14.25 -17.19 -2.16
N PRO A 3 -13.84 -18.36 -1.62
CA PRO A 3 -14.72 -19.53 -1.59
C PRO A 3 -16.01 -19.34 -0.78
N PHE A 4 -16.09 -18.31 0.07
CA PHE A 4 -17.19 -18.06 0.99
C PHE A 4 -17.91 -16.74 0.76
N LEU A 5 -17.33 -15.84 -0.05
CA LEU A 5 -17.86 -14.48 -0.25
C LEU A 5 -17.60 -14.04 -1.69
N ASP A 6 -18.68 -13.68 -2.38
CA ASP A 6 -18.64 -13.02 -3.69
C ASP A 6 -18.65 -11.50 -3.50
N ILE A 7 -17.51 -10.87 -3.72
CA ILE A 7 -17.32 -9.42 -3.61
C ILE A 7 -16.43 -8.92 -4.74
N GLU A 8 -16.73 -7.73 -5.23
CA GLU A 8 -15.85 -7.02 -6.16
C GLU A 8 -14.55 -6.60 -5.45
N LEU A 9 -13.42 -6.92 -6.07
CA LEU A 9 -12.10 -6.57 -5.58
C LEU A 9 -11.37 -5.68 -6.60
N HIS A 10 -11.11 -4.43 -6.22
CA HIS A 10 -10.18 -3.57 -6.94
C HIS A 10 -8.77 -3.82 -6.42
N VAL A 11 -7.95 -4.54 -7.18
CA VAL A 11 -6.61 -4.98 -6.78
C VAL A 11 -5.55 -3.99 -7.24
N TYR A 12 -4.69 -3.54 -6.31
CA TYR A 12 -3.56 -2.67 -6.56
C TYR A 12 -2.28 -3.32 -6.03
N ASP A 13 -1.30 -3.53 -6.90
CA ASP A 13 -0.02 -4.14 -6.52
C ASP A 13 0.95 -3.08 -5.96
N LEU A 14 1.09 -3.07 -4.63
CA LEU A 14 2.03 -2.20 -3.91
C LEU A 14 3.40 -2.86 -3.65
N GLY A 15 3.72 -3.94 -4.36
CA GLY A 15 5.04 -4.57 -4.35
C GLY A 15 6.14 -3.60 -4.79
N MET A 16 7.35 -3.76 -4.26
CA MET A 16 8.45 -2.80 -4.47
C MET A 16 8.76 -2.58 -5.96
N GLU A 17 8.82 -3.66 -6.75
CA GLU A 17 9.09 -3.59 -8.19
C GLU A 17 7.98 -2.86 -8.95
N ASN A 18 6.71 -3.12 -8.64
CA ASN A 18 5.59 -2.44 -9.31
C ASN A 18 5.52 -0.95 -8.92
N ARG A 19 5.83 -0.63 -7.65
CA ARG A 19 5.96 0.75 -7.21
C ARG A 19 7.07 1.47 -7.97
N ASP A 20 8.25 0.87 -8.08
CA ASP A 20 9.36 1.47 -8.84
C ASP A 20 9.02 1.62 -10.35
N LYS A 21 8.41 0.60 -10.94
CA LYS A 21 7.95 0.60 -12.33
C LYS A 21 6.96 1.73 -12.62
N THR A 22 6.04 2.00 -11.69
CA THR A 22 4.97 3.00 -11.85
C THR A 22 5.33 4.38 -11.28
N ASP A 23 6.60 4.60 -10.93
CA ASP A 23 7.07 5.82 -10.26
C ASP A 23 6.26 6.17 -9.00
N ASP A 24 5.85 5.12 -8.28
CA ASP A 24 5.01 5.11 -7.08
C ASP A 24 3.56 5.60 -7.29
N GLN A 25 3.12 5.75 -8.55
CA GLN A 25 1.75 6.16 -8.89
C GLN A 25 0.71 5.15 -8.39
N VAL A 26 1.01 3.85 -8.40
CA VAL A 26 0.10 2.81 -7.88
C VAL A 26 -0.27 3.02 -6.40
N THR A 27 0.63 3.63 -5.60
CA THR A 27 0.37 3.97 -4.20
C THR A 27 -0.65 5.10 -4.07
N ILE A 28 -0.60 6.08 -4.98
CA ILE A 28 -1.55 7.21 -5.02
C ILE A 28 -2.90 6.71 -5.53
N ASP A 29 -2.91 5.93 -6.61
CA ASP A 29 -4.13 5.38 -7.20
C ASP A 29 -4.88 4.49 -6.21
N CYS A 30 -4.15 3.69 -5.44
CA CYS A 30 -4.72 2.89 -4.36
C CYS A 30 -5.37 3.78 -3.28
N ALA A 31 -4.71 4.87 -2.86
CA ALA A 31 -5.27 5.77 -1.86
C ALA A 31 -6.55 6.47 -2.35
N GLU A 32 -6.57 6.93 -3.60
CA GLU A 32 -7.76 7.54 -4.21
C GLU A 32 -8.89 6.53 -4.44
N ALA A 33 -8.56 5.28 -4.75
CA ALA A 33 -9.55 4.19 -4.79
C ALA A 33 -10.17 3.95 -3.41
N VAL A 34 -9.37 3.95 -2.33
CA VAL A 34 -9.90 3.84 -0.97
C VAL A 34 -10.76 5.04 -0.60
N LYS A 35 -10.44 6.27 -1.04
CA LYS A 35 -11.36 7.41 -0.87
C LYS A 35 -12.70 7.19 -1.58
N LYS A 36 -12.67 6.66 -2.80
CA LYS A 36 -13.87 6.43 -3.60
C LYS A 36 -14.75 5.30 -3.03
N TYR A 37 -14.13 4.19 -2.62
CA TYR A 37 -14.82 2.97 -2.20
C TYR A 37 -14.87 2.76 -0.68
N ASN A 38 -14.30 3.68 0.09
CA ASN A 38 -14.27 3.76 1.56
C ASN A 38 -13.47 2.68 2.30
N VAL A 39 -13.30 1.49 1.73
CA VAL A 39 -12.65 0.35 2.40
C VAL A 39 -11.44 -0.11 1.62
N GLY A 40 -10.33 -0.35 2.34
CA GLY A 40 -9.11 -0.93 1.78
C GLY A 40 -8.47 -1.92 2.75
N ILE A 41 -8.05 -3.06 2.22
CA ILE A 41 -7.26 -4.06 2.96
C ILE A 41 -5.87 -4.04 2.35
N LYS A 42 -4.85 -3.85 3.19
CA LYS A 42 -3.48 -3.67 2.73
C LYS A 42 -2.53 -4.66 3.39
N CYS A 43 -1.76 -5.38 2.57
CA CYS A 43 -0.63 -6.18 3.03
C CYS A 43 0.56 -5.30 3.47
N ALA A 44 1.47 -5.88 4.25
CA ALA A 44 2.72 -5.22 4.60
C ALA A 44 3.54 -4.89 3.34
N THR A 45 4.24 -3.75 3.35
CA THR A 45 5.00 -3.24 2.20
C THR A 45 6.36 -2.73 2.67
N ILE A 46 7.38 -2.90 1.82
CA ILE A 46 8.73 -2.39 2.09
C ILE A 46 8.74 -0.86 1.93
N THR A 47 9.36 -0.18 2.89
CA THR A 47 9.84 1.20 2.72
C THR A 47 11.34 1.09 2.48
N PRO A 48 11.87 1.50 1.32
CA PRO A 48 13.25 1.22 0.96
C PRO A 48 14.20 2.15 1.74
N ASP A 49 15.27 1.57 2.26
CA ASP A 49 16.49 2.25 2.71
C ASP A 49 17.58 2.13 1.63
N GLU A 50 18.80 2.58 1.89
CA GLU A 50 19.91 2.51 0.95
C GLU A 50 20.20 1.06 0.49
N LEU A 51 20.14 0.10 1.42
CA LEU A 51 20.38 -1.31 1.10
C LEU A 51 19.29 -1.88 0.18
N ARG A 52 18.02 -1.52 0.42
CA ARG A 52 16.91 -1.94 -0.45
C ARG A 52 16.97 -1.27 -1.82
N VAL A 53 17.47 -0.03 -1.92
CA VAL A 53 17.69 0.63 -3.21
C VAL A 53 18.70 -0.16 -4.05
N GLU A 54 19.79 -0.62 -3.45
CA GLU A 54 20.79 -1.46 -4.13
C GLU A 54 20.25 -2.86 -4.47
N GLU A 55 19.60 -3.53 -3.51
CA GLU A 55 19.05 -4.87 -3.67
C GLU A 55 18.03 -4.96 -4.82
N PHE A 56 17.08 -4.04 -4.85
CA PHE A 56 16.00 -4.02 -5.84
C PHE A 56 16.34 -3.16 -7.07
N LYS A 57 17.52 -2.54 -7.12
CA LYS A 57 17.97 -1.64 -8.20
C LYS A 57 16.96 -0.53 -8.51
N LEU A 58 16.49 0.13 -7.44
CA LEU A 58 15.43 1.12 -7.53
C LEU A 58 15.91 2.40 -8.22
N LYS A 59 15.00 3.06 -8.94
CA LYS A 59 15.25 4.38 -9.54
C LYS A 59 15.62 5.43 -8.49
N LYS A 60 15.00 5.35 -7.31
CA LYS A 60 15.26 6.19 -6.14
C LYS A 60 14.68 5.58 -4.87
N MET A 61 15.02 6.18 -3.73
CA MET A 61 14.41 5.87 -2.45
C MET A 61 12.96 6.38 -2.39
N TRP A 62 12.00 5.50 -2.61
CA TRP A 62 10.58 5.82 -2.56
C TRP A 62 10.07 6.07 -1.13
N LYS A 63 9.05 6.92 -0.99
CA LYS A 63 8.43 7.19 0.31
C LYS A 63 7.71 5.95 0.84
N SER A 64 7.40 5.92 2.14
CA SER A 64 6.61 4.82 2.70
C SER A 64 5.18 4.80 2.14
N PRO A 65 4.67 3.66 1.61
CA PRO A 65 3.28 3.56 1.17
C PRO A 65 2.28 3.91 2.27
N ASN A 66 2.57 3.49 3.51
CA ASN A 66 1.72 3.78 4.65
C ASN A 66 1.64 5.29 4.91
N GLY A 67 2.76 6.01 4.79
CA GLY A 67 2.80 7.46 4.95
C GLY A 67 2.03 8.17 3.83
N THR A 68 2.27 7.78 2.58
CA THR A 68 1.57 8.32 1.40
C THR A 68 0.05 8.15 1.52
N ILE A 69 -0.42 6.92 1.76
CA ILE A 69 -1.85 6.61 1.87
C ILE A 69 -2.49 7.39 3.04
N ARG A 70 -1.84 7.44 4.22
CA ARG A 70 -2.34 8.19 5.38
C ARG A 70 -2.42 9.69 5.14
N ASN A 71 -1.44 10.28 4.46
CA ASN A 71 -1.47 11.69 4.13
C ASN A 71 -2.62 12.05 3.17
N ILE A 72 -2.98 11.12 2.28
CA ILE A 72 -4.08 11.30 1.33
C ILE A 72 -5.44 11.10 2.02
N LEU A 73 -5.61 10.04 2.81
CA LEU A 73 -6.88 9.71 3.49
C LEU A 73 -7.15 10.56 4.74
N GLY A 74 -6.10 10.97 5.44
CA GLY A 74 -6.21 11.58 6.77
C GLY A 74 -6.66 10.59 7.86
N GLY A 75 -7.10 11.13 8.98
CA GLY A 75 -7.71 10.37 10.09
C GLY A 75 -6.72 9.87 11.14
N THR A 76 -7.20 8.93 11.97
CA THR A 76 -6.49 8.40 13.14
C THR A 76 -6.34 6.89 13.03
N VAL A 77 -5.15 6.38 13.33
CA VAL A 77 -4.88 4.94 13.34
C VAL A 77 -5.14 4.38 14.74
N PHE A 78 -6.10 3.47 14.84
CA PHE A 78 -6.35 2.67 16.05
C PHE A 78 -5.64 1.33 15.94
N ARG A 79 -5.17 0.80 17.07
CA ARG A 79 -4.51 -0.50 17.17
C ARG A 79 -5.13 -1.27 18.32
N GLU A 80 -5.48 -2.52 18.07
CA GLU A 80 -6.13 -3.39 19.04
C GLU A 80 -5.36 -4.71 19.11
N ALA A 81 -5.23 -5.26 20.32
CA ALA A 81 -4.61 -6.56 20.54
C ALA A 81 -5.64 -7.67 20.31
N ILE A 82 -5.20 -8.78 19.72
CA ILE A 82 -6.02 -10.00 19.64
C ILE A 82 -5.62 -10.87 20.84
N ILE A 83 -6.54 -11.03 21.79
CA ILE A 83 -6.36 -11.86 22.99
C ILE A 83 -7.19 -13.13 22.80
N CYS A 84 -6.60 -14.29 23.05
CA CYS A 84 -7.22 -15.60 22.91
C CYS A 84 -7.30 -16.34 24.25
#